data_AF-A0A9E0LQ10-F1
#
_entry.id   AF-A0A9E0LQ10-F1
#
_cell.length_a   1.000
_cell.length_b   1.000
_cell.length_c   1.000
_cell.angle_alpha   90.00
_cell.angle_beta   90.00
_cell.angle_gamma   90.00
#
_symmetry.space_group_name_H-M   'P 1'
#
loop_
_entity.id
_entity.type
_entity.pdbx_description
1 polymer ?
#
loop_
_entity_poly.entity_id
_entity_poly.type
_entity_poly.pdbx_seq_one_letter_code
_entity_poly.pdbx_strand_id
1 'polypeptide(L)'
;MIEAIEADARLQQEETGESPLGADAVCRQDPHHEPNRIKKGPAPLVHAVAPAVRRSLRKAYFAFREAYRYAANRLRAGATDFEFPVGAFPPRLPIRLAARTG
;
A
#
# COMPACT_ATOMS: atom_id res chain seq x y z
N MET A 1 4.49 -8.12 23.46
CA MET A 1 3.73 -8.38 22.22
C MET A 1 2.22 -8.34 22.48
N ILE A 2 1.70 -9.14 23.42
CA ILE A 2 0.26 -9.12 23.79
C ILE A 2 -0.17 -7.78 24.39
N GLU A 3 0.62 -7.21 25.30
CA GLU A 3 0.32 -5.91 25.93
C GLU A 3 0.17 -4.75 24.93
N ALA A 4 0.93 -4.78 23.84
CA ALA A 4 0.84 -3.76 22.79
C ALA A 4 -0.48 -3.87 22.01
N ILE A 5 -0.92 -5.09 21.74
CA ILE A 5 -2.21 -5.37 21.08
C ILE A 5 -3.36 -4.90 21.96
N GLU A 6 -3.29 -5.18 23.27
CA GLU A 6 -4.31 -4.74 24.22
C GLU A 6 -4.35 -3.21 24.38
N ALA A 7 -3.19 -2.55 24.32
CA ALA A 7 -3.11 -1.09 24.36
C ALA A 7 -3.77 -0.46 23.13
N ASP A 8 -3.48 -0.97 21.93
CA ASP A 8 -4.12 -0.51 20.69
C ASP A 8 -5.63 -0.74 20.70
N ALA A 9 -6.08 -1.88 21.24
CA ALA A 9 -7.50 -2.19 21.36
C ALA A 9 -8.23 -1.22 22.30
N ARG A 10 -7.59 -0.80 23.41
CA ARG A 10 -8.15 0.21 24.32
C ARG A 10 -8.26 1.58 23.65
N LEU A 11 -7.21 2.01 22.94
CA LEU A 11 -7.23 3.27 22.18
C LEU A 11 -8.37 3.28 21.16
N GLN A 12 -8.57 2.18 20.41
CA GLN A 12 -9.68 2.10 19.46
C GLN A 12 -11.05 2.17 20.14
N GLN A 13 -11.24 1.52 21.29
CA GLN A 13 -12.50 1.61 22.05
C GLN A 13 -12.78 3.03 22.53
N GLU A 14 -11.74 3.75 22.98
CA GLU A 14 -11.86 5.16 23.37
C GLU A 14 -12.22 6.06 22.17
N GLU A 15 -11.66 5.79 20.99
CA GLU A 15 -11.93 6.55 19.76
C GLU A 15 -13.32 6.28 19.17
N THR A 16 -13.77 5.02 19.14
CA THR A 16 -15.03 4.63 18.49
C THR A 16 -16.22 4.60 19.46
N GLY A 17 -15.96 4.49 20.77
CA GLY A 17 -16.98 4.25 21.80
C GLY A 17 -17.60 2.85 21.74
N GLU A 18 -17.11 1.97 20.87
CA GLU A 18 -17.65 0.62 20.68
C GLU A 18 -16.92 -0.38 21.56
N SER A 19 -17.67 -1.08 22.44
CA SER A 19 -17.12 -2.17 23.23
C SER A 19 -17.13 -3.49 22.45
N PRO A 20 -16.16 -4.40 22.66
CA PRO A 20 -16.18 -5.72 22.05
C PRO A 20 -17.44 -6.50 22.43
N LEU A 21 -17.92 -7.35 21.51
CA LEU A 21 -18.95 -8.34 21.81
C LEU A 21 -18.44 -9.30 22.89
N GLY A 22 -19.20 -9.46 23.98
CA GLY A 22 -18.90 -10.43 25.02
C GLY A 22 -19.11 -11.87 24.53
N ALA A 23 -18.46 -12.84 25.20
CA ALA A 23 -18.48 -14.25 24.78
C ALA A 23 -19.90 -14.82 24.59
N ASP A 24 -20.81 -14.54 25.52
CA ASP A 24 -22.22 -14.96 25.44
C ASP A 24 -22.96 -14.35 24.24
N ALA A 25 -22.67 -13.08 23.90
CA ALA A 25 -23.24 -12.44 22.73
C ALA A 25 -22.69 -13.05 21.42
N VAL A 26 -21.40 -13.42 21.39
CA VAL A 26 -20.79 -14.12 20.24
C VAL A 26 -21.45 -15.49 20.04
N CYS A 27 -21.64 -16.27 21.11
CA CYS A 27 -22.27 -17.59 21.02
C CYS A 27 -23.74 -17.55 20.55
N ARG A 28 -24.43 -16.42 20.72
CA ARG A 28 -25.81 -16.22 20.23
C ARG A 28 -25.88 -15.85 18.75
N GLN A 29 -24.77 -15.47 18.12
CA GLN A 29 -24.78 -15.16 16.70
C GLN A 29 -24.98 -16.44 15.88
N ASP A 30 -25.85 -16.38 14.88
CA ASP A 30 -25.99 -17.45 13.89
C ASP A 30 -24.77 -17.43 12.94
N PRO A 31 -23.94 -18.49 12.89
CA PRO A 31 -22.77 -18.56 12.02
C PRO A 31 -23.10 -18.44 10.53
N HIS A 32 -24.34 -18.70 10.14
CA HIS A 32 -24.81 -18.63 8.75
C HIS A 32 -25.58 -17.36 8.44
N HIS A 33 -25.61 -16.38 9.35
CA HIS A 33 -26.30 -15.12 9.12
C HIS A 33 -25.69 -14.33 7.96
N GLU A 34 -26.47 -14.14 6.90
CA GLU A 34 -26.08 -13.26 5.80
C GLU A 34 -26.44 -11.80 6.10
N PRO A 35 -25.53 -10.83 5.83
CA PRO A 35 -25.84 -9.42 5.99
C PRO A 35 -26.99 -9.00 5.07
N ASN A 36 -27.99 -8.29 5.61
CA ASN A 36 -29.10 -7.70 4.84
C ASN A 36 -28.63 -6.83 3.65
N ARG A 37 -27.42 -6.28 3.71
CA ARG A 37 -26.81 -5.50 2.62
C ARG A 37 -25.32 -5.78 2.51
N ILE A 38 -24.93 -6.41 1.41
CA ILE A 38 -23.52 -6.59 1.05
C ILE A 38 -23.00 -5.32 0.38
N LYS A 39 -21.80 -4.87 0.78
CA LYS A 39 -21.10 -3.76 0.12
C LYS A 39 -20.67 -4.19 -1.29
N LYS A 40 -21.30 -3.64 -2.32
CA LYS A 40 -21.01 -3.93 -3.75
C LYS A 40 -19.88 -3.08 -4.35
N GLY A 41 -19.21 -2.26 -3.55
CA GLY A 41 -18.14 -1.39 -4.03
C GLY A 41 -16.82 -2.14 -4.23
N PRO A 42 -15.97 -1.73 -5.18
CA PRO A 42 -14.63 -2.32 -5.32
C PRO A 42 -13.84 -2.16 -4.02
N ALA A 43 -13.00 -3.16 -3.72
CA ALA A 43 -12.07 -3.07 -2.61
C ALA A 43 -11.17 -1.83 -2.79
N PRO A 44 -10.83 -1.11 -1.70
CA PRO A 44 -9.95 0.03 -1.80
C PRO A 44 -8.58 -0.41 -2.31
N LEU A 45 -7.97 0.39 -3.20
CA LEU A 45 -6.63 0.11 -3.77
C LEU A 45 -5.55 -0.09 -2.70
N VAL A 46 -5.73 0.57 -1.57
CA VAL A 46 -4.96 0.41 -0.35
C VAL A 46 -5.90 0.49 0.83
N HIS A 47 -5.77 -0.42 1.79
CA HIS A 47 -6.49 -0.37 3.06
C HIS A 47 -5.91 0.73 3.98
N ALA A 48 -5.75 1.95 3.45
CA ALA A 48 -5.38 3.10 4.24
C ALA A 48 -6.61 3.56 5.04
N VAL A 49 -6.57 3.33 6.35
CA VAL A 49 -7.69 3.51 7.29
C VAL A 49 -8.24 4.94 7.29
N ALA A 50 -7.39 5.96 7.09
CA ALA A 50 -7.80 7.37 7.09
C ALA A 50 -7.71 8.04 5.69
N PRO A 51 -8.67 8.91 5.31
CA PRO A 51 -8.61 9.69 4.07
C PRO A 51 -7.35 10.56 3.92
N ALA A 52 -6.81 11.08 5.03
CA ALA A 52 -5.57 11.83 5.05
C ALA A 52 -4.37 10.96 4.64
N VAL A 53 -4.27 9.75 5.18
CA VAL A 53 -3.23 8.77 4.83
C VAL A 53 -3.32 8.41 3.35
N ARG A 54 -4.53 8.14 2.84
CA ARG A 54 -4.73 7.87 1.40
C ARG A 54 -4.23 9.01 0.50
N ARG A 55 -4.49 10.27 0.89
CA ARG A 55 -4.02 11.45 0.14
C ARG A 55 -2.50 11.57 0.16
N SER A 56 -1.89 11.38 1.34
CA SER A 56 -0.43 11.42 1.47
C SER A 56 0.26 10.34 0.65
N LEU A 57 -0.26 9.10 0.66
CA LEU A 57 0.27 8.00 -0.14
C LEU A 57 0.21 8.30 -1.63
N ARG A 58 -0.93 8.80 -2.13
CA ARG A 58 -1.05 9.17 -3.55
C ARG A 58 -0.03 10.24 -3.94
N LYS A 59 0.18 11.25 -3.09
CA LYS A 59 1.17 12.31 -3.32
C LYS A 59 2.59 11.73 -3.40
N ALA A 60 2.97 10.89 -2.44
CA ALA A 60 4.27 10.23 -2.42
C ALA A 60 4.48 9.32 -3.64
N TYR A 61 3.46 8.54 -4.01
CA TYR A 61 3.52 7.67 -5.19
C TYR A 61 3.71 8.46 -6.49
N PHE A 62 2.99 9.57 -6.68
CA PHE A 62 3.17 10.38 -7.88
C PHE A 62 4.56 11.03 -7.93
N ALA A 63 5.08 11.53 -6.80
CA ALA A 63 6.44 12.06 -6.73
C ALA A 63 7.49 10.99 -7.10
N PHE A 64 7.36 9.79 -6.53
CA PHE A 64 8.22 8.64 -6.88
C PHE A 64 8.14 8.30 -8.37
N ARG A 65 6.92 8.21 -8.92
CA ARG A 65 6.69 7.88 -10.33
C ARG A 65 7.36 8.89 -11.26
N GLU A 66 7.26 10.18 -10.97
CA GLU A 66 7.89 11.21 -11.81
C GLU A 66 9.41 11.17 -11.73
N ALA A 67 9.99 10.98 -10.53
CA ALA A 67 11.44 10.79 -10.37
C ALA A 67 11.94 9.55 -11.14
N TYR A 68 11.20 8.44 -11.07
CA TYR A 68 11.51 7.22 -11.81
C TYR A 68 11.46 7.45 -13.33
N ARG A 69 10.41 8.13 -13.83
CA ARG A 69 10.27 8.43 -15.26
C ARG A 69 11.40 9.32 -15.76
N TYR A 70 11.80 10.32 -14.96
CA TYR A 70 12.94 11.17 -15.27
C TYR A 70 14.21 10.34 -15.43
N ALA A 71 14.57 9.53 -14.43
CA ALA A 71 15.74 8.65 -14.46
C ALA A 71 15.70 7.67 -15.65
N ALA A 72 14.56 7.02 -15.89
CA ALA A 72 14.39 6.09 -17.00
C ALA A 72 14.56 6.76 -18.38
N ASN A 73 14.11 8.01 -18.53
CA ASN A 73 14.29 8.76 -19.78
C ASN A 73 15.76 9.18 -19.97
N ARG A 74 16.45 9.60 -18.90
CA ARG A 74 17.89 9.87 -18.95
C ARG A 74 18.69 8.62 -19.32
N LEU A 75 18.33 7.47 -18.73
CA LEU A 75 18.94 6.18 -19.08
C LEU A 75 18.77 5.84 -20.56
N ARG A 76 17.57 6.02 -21.12
CA ARG A 76 17.28 5.78 -22.55
C ARG A 76 18.05 6.72 -23.46
N ALA A 77 18.28 7.96 -23.03
CA ALA A 77 19.10 8.94 -23.74
C ALA A 77 20.61 8.63 -23.66
N GLY A 78 21.02 7.62 -22.89
CA GLY A 78 22.42 7.23 -22.73
C GLY A 78 23.21 8.10 -21.75
N ALA A 79 22.51 8.91 -20.94
CA ALA A 79 23.14 9.66 -19.87
C ALA A 79 23.61 8.72 -18.74
N THR A 80 24.51 9.19 -17.89
CA THR A 80 25.05 8.45 -16.74
C THR A 80 24.96 9.23 -15.43
N ASP A 81 24.52 10.49 -15.50
CA ASP A 81 24.46 11.48 -14.42
C ASP A 81 23.06 11.57 -13.79
N PHE A 82 22.50 10.43 -13.39
CA PHE A 82 21.22 10.39 -12.68
C PHE A 82 21.14 9.17 -11.78
N GLU A 83 20.26 9.24 -10.79
CA GLU A 83 19.97 8.13 -9.89
C GLU A 83 18.49 7.78 -9.94
N PHE A 84 18.20 6.50 -9.73
CA PHE A 84 16.82 6.06 -9.53
C PHE A 84 16.37 6.36 -8.10
N PRO A 85 15.06 6.64 -7.89
CA PRO A 85 14.55 6.87 -6.54
C PRO A 85 14.75 5.62 -5.65
N VAL A 86 14.95 5.83 -4.36
CA VAL A 86 15.18 4.77 -3.37
C VAL A 86 14.11 3.68 -3.48
N GLY A 87 14.55 2.41 -3.52
CA GLY A 87 13.67 1.25 -3.64
C GLY A 87 13.18 0.96 -5.06
N ALA A 88 13.57 1.75 -6.07
CA ALA A 88 13.31 1.45 -7.46
C ALA A 88 14.39 0.57 -8.07
N PHE A 89 13.98 -0.40 -8.88
CA PHE A 89 14.87 -1.15 -9.74
C PHE A 89 14.98 -0.47 -11.12
N PRO A 90 16.18 -0.23 -11.65
CA PRO A 90 16.33 0.32 -12.99
C PRO A 90 15.68 -0.59 -14.04
N PRO A 91 15.08 -0.05 -15.11
CA PRO A 91 14.53 -0.86 -16.17
C PRO A 91 15.65 -1.64 -16.87
N ARG A 92 15.35 -2.86 -17.34
CA ARG A 92 16.32 -3.70 -18.05
C ARG A 92 16.92 -2.91 -19.22
N LEU A 93 18.24 -2.72 -19.18
CA LEU A 93 18.98 -2.15 -20.30
C LEU A 93 18.88 -3.10 -21.51
N PRO A 94 18.74 -2.57 -22.74
CA PRO A 94 18.90 -3.39 -23.93
C PRO A 94 20.34 -3.95 -23.94
N ILE A 95 20.47 -5.27 -24.13
CA ILE A 95 21.77 -5.92 -24.30
C ILE A 95 22.42 -5.35 -25.55
N ARG A 96 23.57 -4.68 -25.41
CA ARG A 96 24.42 -4.33 -26.55
C ARG A 96 25.41 -5.47 -26.76
N LEU A 97 25.16 -6.32 -27.76
CA LEU A 97 26.16 -7.29 -28.21
C LEU A 97 27.23 -6.53 -29.00
N ALA A 98 28.49 -6.63 -28.59
CA ALA A 98 29.59 -6.13 -29.40
C ALA A 98 29.59 -6.87 -30.75
N ALA A 99 29.64 -6.14 -31.85
CA ALA A 99 29.83 -6.75 -33.16
C ALA A 99 31.14 -7.53 -33.13
N ARG A 100 31.08 -8.82 -33.46
CA ARG A 100 32.27 -9.68 -33.58
C ARG A 100 33.11 -9.07 -34.70
N THR A 101 34.23 -8.44 -34.34
CA THR A 101 35.25 -8.02 -35.29
C THR A 101 35.83 -9.28 -35.89
N GLY A 102 35.55 -9.53 -37.17
CA GLY A 102 36.16 -10.58 -37.98
C GLY A 102 37.37 -10.05 -38.71
#